data_AF-A0A7L5A8B0-F1
#
_entry.id   AF-A0A7L5A8B0-F1
#
_cell.length_a   1.000
_cell.length_b   1.000
_cell.length_c   1.000
_cell.angle_alpha   90.00
_cell.angle_beta   90.00
_cell.angle_gamma   90.00
#
_symmetry.space_group_name_H-M   'P 1'
#
loop_
_entity.id
_entity.type
_entity.pdbx_description
1 polymer ?
#
loop_
_entity_poly.entity_id
_entity_poly.type
_entity_poly.pdbx_seq_one_letter_code
_entity_poly.pdbx_strand_id
1 'polypeptide(L)'
;MDIRGHRDLASVLVFGGARFQFTAPDNELKIANRELATVERISDGRMSLRMDDGRSVEIDPMRNPHLDHGYAVTSHSSQGQTAERVLVHVDTELGAKDLLNNRMAYVSISRGAHDAQIFTNDREKLPIALGHDVSQQSAHAPKVGMEKGVMPQQDMGEKIKPQSVQEHDISYGFSIGR
;
A
#
# COMPACT_ATOMS: atom_id res chain seq x y z
N MET A 1 3.61 16.16 -12.28
CA MET A 1 3.95 15.67 -13.64
C MET A 1 2.91 14.59 -13.96
N ASP A 2 1.92 14.96 -14.76
CA ASP A 2 0.71 14.18 -15.01
C ASP A 2 1.01 13.11 -16.07
N ILE A 3 1.02 11.84 -15.69
CA ILE A 3 1.32 10.70 -16.57
C ILE A 3 0.07 10.14 -17.26
N ARG A 4 -1.01 10.93 -17.39
CA ARG A 4 -2.21 10.55 -18.14
C ARG A 4 -1.94 10.56 -19.64
N GLY A 5 -1.23 9.53 -20.11
CA GLY A 5 -1.11 9.18 -21.51
C GLY A 5 -2.47 8.78 -22.04
N HIS A 6 -2.99 9.58 -22.97
CA HIS A 6 -4.16 9.25 -23.78
C HIS A 6 -3.81 8.03 -24.64
N ARG A 7 -4.01 6.82 -24.11
CA ARG A 7 -3.80 5.58 -24.86
C ARG A 7 -5.07 5.27 -25.64
N ASP A 8 -4.94 5.33 -26.96
CA ASP A 8 -5.96 4.90 -27.91
C ASP A 8 -6.17 3.39 -27.76
N LEU A 9 -7.42 2.98 -27.52
CA LEU A 9 -7.82 1.58 -27.39
C LEU A 9 -7.48 0.76 -28.65
N ALA A 10 -7.26 1.41 -29.79
CA ALA A 10 -6.83 0.77 -31.05
C ALA A 10 -5.49 0.01 -30.95
N SER A 11 -4.71 0.22 -29.89
CA SER A 11 -3.42 -0.48 -29.67
C SER A 11 -3.49 -1.64 -28.67
N VAL A 12 -4.65 -1.87 -28.05
CA VAL A 12 -4.83 -2.91 -27.04
C VAL A 12 -5.46 -4.15 -27.69
N LEU A 13 -4.76 -5.29 -27.65
CA LEU A 13 -5.31 -6.57 -28.11
C LEU A 13 -6.48 -6.98 -27.20
N VAL A 14 -7.70 -6.90 -27.74
CA VAL A 14 -8.91 -7.36 -27.06
C VAL A 14 -9.34 -8.70 -27.65
N PHE A 15 -9.48 -9.72 -26.81
CA PHE A 15 -9.94 -11.06 -27.19
C PHE A 15 -10.79 -11.65 -26.05
N GLY A 16 -11.57 -12.70 -26.35
CA GLY A 16 -12.35 -13.40 -25.32
C GLY A 16 -11.45 -13.97 -24.23
N GLY A 17 -11.74 -13.66 -22.97
CA GLY A 17 -10.93 -14.00 -21.80
C GLY A 17 -9.93 -12.91 -21.38
N ALA A 18 -9.82 -11.81 -22.12
CA ALA A 18 -8.95 -10.70 -21.71
C ALA A 18 -9.44 -10.02 -20.43
N ARG A 19 -8.53 -9.62 -19.52
CA ARG A 19 -8.86 -8.88 -18.29
C ARG A 19 -8.60 -7.39 -18.46
N PHE A 20 -9.55 -6.59 -18.00
CA PHE A 20 -9.49 -5.13 -18.02
C PHE A 20 -9.84 -4.53 -16.68
N GLN A 21 -9.34 -3.31 -16.45
CA GLN A 21 -9.67 -2.45 -15.32
C GLN A 21 -10.33 -1.18 -15.83
N PHE A 22 -11.41 -0.76 -15.17
CA PHE A 22 -12.01 0.55 -15.41
C PHE A 22 -11.18 1.65 -14.75
N THR A 23 -10.84 2.70 -15.49
CA THR A 23 -10.01 3.82 -14.99
C THR A 23 -10.82 5.04 -14.57
N ALA A 24 -12.13 5.03 -14.84
CA ALA A 24 -13.10 6.01 -14.39
C ALA A 24 -14.41 5.30 -14.00
N PRO A 25 -15.19 5.86 -13.05
CA PRO A 25 -16.49 5.32 -12.72
C PRO A 25 -17.50 5.58 -13.84
N ASP A 26 -18.45 4.66 -14.01
CA ASP A 26 -19.62 4.81 -14.88
C ASP A 26 -20.88 4.65 -14.03
N ASN A 27 -21.65 5.74 -13.87
CA ASN A 27 -22.84 5.73 -13.02
C ASN A 27 -24.04 5.02 -13.69
N GLU A 28 -24.13 5.05 -15.02
CA GLU A 28 -25.23 4.42 -15.75
C GLU A 28 -25.10 2.89 -15.67
N LEU A 29 -23.87 2.40 -15.82
CA LEU A 29 -23.54 0.98 -15.74
C LEU A 29 -23.24 0.51 -14.31
N LYS A 30 -23.24 1.43 -13.33
CA LYS A 30 -22.87 1.18 -11.93
C LYS A 30 -21.51 0.50 -11.80
N ILE A 31 -20.51 1.05 -12.47
CA ILE A 31 -19.13 0.57 -12.45
C ILE A 31 -18.30 1.51 -11.61
N ALA A 32 -17.59 0.96 -10.63
CA ALA A 32 -16.67 1.72 -9.80
C ALA A 32 -15.32 1.90 -10.50
N ASN A 33 -14.60 2.97 -10.14
CA ASN A 33 -13.21 3.10 -10.56
C ASN A 33 -12.39 1.92 -10.03
N ARG A 34 -11.47 1.41 -10.86
CA ARG A 34 -10.57 0.27 -10.60
C ARG A 34 -11.25 -1.09 -10.53
N GLU A 35 -12.53 -1.17 -10.85
CA GLU A 35 -13.23 -2.44 -10.95
C GLU A 35 -12.66 -3.26 -12.10
N LEU A 36 -12.57 -4.58 -11.91
CA LEU A 36 -11.99 -5.52 -12.87
C LEU A 36 -13.10 -6.29 -13.59
N ALA A 37 -12.87 -6.55 -14.86
CA ALA A 37 -13.77 -7.32 -15.69
C ALA A 37 -13.01 -8.22 -16.67
N THR A 38 -13.69 -9.29 -17.11
CA THR A 38 -13.19 -10.23 -18.11
C THR A 38 -14.07 -10.15 -19.36
N VAL A 39 -13.46 -10.08 -20.54
CA VAL A 39 -14.19 -10.07 -21.81
C VAL A 39 -14.80 -11.44 -22.05
N GLU A 40 -16.12 -11.53 -22.15
CA GLU A 40 -16.81 -12.76 -22.53
C GLU A 40 -16.93 -12.88 -24.05
N ARG A 41 -17.31 -11.77 -24.71
CA ARG A 41 -17.55 -11.74 -26.15
C ARG A 41 -17.32 -10.36 -26.73
N ILE A 42 -16.86 -10.33 -27.98
CA ILE A 42 -16.80 -9.12 -28.81
C ILE A 42 -17.65 -9.41 -30.05
N SER A 43 -18.66 -8.58 -30.31
CA SER A 43 -19.57 -8.70 -31.46
C SER A 43 -20.04 -7.32 -31.88
N ASP A 44 -20.08 -7.04 -33.18
CA ASP A 44 -20.76 -5.86 -33.74
C ASP A 44 -20.31 -4.52 -33.13
N GLY A 45 -19.01 -4.38 -32.84
CA GLY A 45 -18.43 -3.19 -32.23
C GLY A 45 -18.75 -3.01 -30.74
N ARG A 46 -19.37 -4.01 -30.10
CA ARG A 46 -19.67 -4.04 -28.67
C ARG A 46 -18.92 -5.14 -27.95
N MET A 47 -18.68 -4.91 -26.66
CA MET A 47 -17.96 -5.82 -25.78
C MET A 47 -18.85 -6.22 -24.61
N SER A 48 -19.03 -7.52 -24.42
CA SER A 48 -19.68 -8.08 -23.25
C SER A 48 -18.62 -8.46 -22.22
N LEU A 49 -18.81 -7.96 -20.99
CA LEU A 49 -17.88 -8.05 -19.88
C LEU A 49 -18.54 -8.78 -18.70
N ARG A 50 -17.82 -9.72 -18.10
CA ARG A 50 -18.11 -10.30 -16.79
C ARG A 50 -17.35 -9.53 -15.73
N MET A 51 -18.06 -8.87 -14.83
CA MET A 51 -17.49 -8.22 -13.64
C MET A 51 -17.10 -9.28 -12.61
N ASP A 52 -16.10 -8.99 -11.77
CA ASP A 52 -15.67 -9.93 -10.71
C ASP A 52 -16.75 -10.17 -9.64
N ASP A 53 -17.73 -9.26 -9.49
CA ASP A 53 -18.91 -9.45 -8.63
C ASP A 53 -20.02 -10.32 -9.24
N GLY A 54 -19.79 -10.83 -10.47
CA GLY A 54 -20.70 -11.70 -11.21
C GLY A 54 -21.63 -10.99 -12.18
N ARG A 55 -21.71 -9.64 -12.18
CA ARG A 55 -22.55 -8.90 -13.13
C ARG A 55 -22.06 -9.06 -14.57
N SER A 56 -22.98 -8.96 -15.52
CA SER A 56 -22.66 -8.80 -16.95
C SER A 56 -22.93 -7.36 -17.37
N VAL A 57 -22.00 -6.76 -18.09
CA VAL A 57 -22.11 -5.40 -18.62
C VAL A 57 -21.77 -5.43 -20.11
N GLU A 58 -22.50 -4.65 -20.91
CA GLU A 58 -22.19 -4.45 -22.32
C GLU A 58 -21.72 -3.01 -22.52
N ILE A 59 -20.57 -2.85 -23.16
CA ILE A 59 -19.99 -1.54 -23.43
C ILE A 59 -19.64 -1.39 -24.91
N ASP A 60 -19.69 -0.14 -25.37
CA ASP A 60 -19.06 0.27 -26.62
C ASP A 60 -17.67 0.82 -26.30
N PRO A 61 -16.57 0.10 -26.62
CA PRO A 61 -15.22 0.55 -26.32
C PRO A 61 -14.87 1.87 -27.02
N MET A 62 -15.46 2.19 -28.17
CA MET A 62 -15.20 3.46 -28.87
C MET A 62 -15.80 4.65 -28.12
N ARG A 63 -16.89 4.43 -27.38
CA ARG A 63 -17.56 5.46 -26.58
C ARG A 63 -17.10 5.50 -25.13
N ASN A 64 -16.45 4.43 -24.65
CA ASN A 64 -16.02 4.26 -23.27
C ASN A 64 -14.51 3.96 -23.19
N PRO A 65 -13.63 4.95 -23.43
CA PRO A 65 -12.18 4.75 -23.48
C PRO A 65 -11.53 4.51 -22.11
N HIS A 66 -12.31 4.43 -21.04
CA HIS A 66 -11.81 4.33 -19.67
C HIS A 66 -11.48 2.89 -19.26
N LEU A 67 -10.72 2.18 -20.10
CA LEU A 67 -10.27 0.81 -19.88
C LEU A 67 -8.74 0.73 -19.94
N ASP A 68 -8.15 -0.03 -19.04
CA ASP A 68 -6.73 -0.41 -19.06
C ASP A 68 -6.58 -1.93 -18.83
N HIS A 69 -5.41 -2.49 -19.09
CA HIS A 69 -5.15 -3.92 -18.87
C HIS A 69 -5.25 -4.29 -17.39
N GLY A 70 -6.07 -5.29 -17.08
CA GLY A 70 -6.35 -5.75 -15.71
C GLY A 70 -5.46 -6.92 -15.24
N TYR A 71 -4.38 -7.24 -15.94
CA TYR A 71 -3.51 -8.39 -15.63
C TYR A 71 -2.54 -8.12 -14.48
N ALA A 72 -2.09 -6.88 -14.33
CA ALA A 72 -1.23 -6.45 -13.24
C ALA A 72 -1.70 -5.06 -12.80
N VAL A 73 -1.83 -4.88 -11.50
CA VAL A 73 -2.26 -3.63 -10.89
C VAL A 73 -1.23 -3.19 -9.85
N THR A 74 -1.12 -1.89 -9.63
CA THR A 74 -0.30 -1.35 -8.55
C THR A 74 -0.93 -1.67 -7.20
N SER A 75 -0.12 -1.77 -6.13
CA SER A 75 -0.60 -1.95 -4.75
C SER A 75 -1.64 -0.90 -4.35
N HIS A 76 -1.44 0.33 -4.82
CA HIS A 76 -2.36 1.44 -4.57
C HIS A 76 -3.71 1.23 -5.26
N SER A 77 -3.71 0.78 -6.53
CA SER A 77 -4.96 0.51 -7.24
C SER A 77 -5.70 -0.74 -6.73
N SER A 78 -5.01 -1.68 -6.08
CA SER A 78 -5.65 -2.86 -5.50
C SER A 78 -6.28 -2.62 -4.13
N GLN A 79 -6.26 -1.39 -3.59
CA GLN A 79 -6.85 -1.11 -2.29
C GLN A 79 -8.33 -1.51 -2.25
N GLY A 80 -8.72 -2.29 -1.24
CA GLY A 80 -10.08 -2.80 -1.09
C GLY A 80 -10.42 -4.01 -1.95
N GLN A 81 -9.56 -4.42 -2.89
CA GLN A 81 -9.73 -5.64 -3.66
C GLN A 81 -9.31 -6.87 -2.85
N THR A 82 -9.84 -8.04 -3.20
CA THR A 82 -9.46 -9.33 -2.62
C THR A 82 -9.32 -10.34 -3.75
N ALA A 83 -8.32 -11.22 -3.68
CA ALA A 83 -8.11 -12.32 -4.60
C ALA A 83 -7.74 -13.58 -3.83
N GLU A 84 -7.98 -14.76 -4.39
CA GLU A 84 -7.61 -16.04 -3.74
C GLU A 84 -6.09 -16.11 -3.49
N ARG A 85 -5.31 -15.74 -4.51
CA ARG A 85 -3.85 -15.67 -4.46
C ARG A 85 -3.37 -14.34 -5.01
N VAL A 86 -2.38 -13.74 -4.34
CA VAL A 86 -1.68 -12.55 -4.84
C VAL A 86 -0.24 -12.87 -5.20
N LEU A 87 0.19 -12.37 -6.36
CA LEU A 87 1.57 -12.42 -6.82
C LEU A 87 2.08 -10.98 -6.85
N VAL A 88 3.08 -10.67 -6.02
CA VAL A 88 3.62 -9.33 -5.87
C VAL A 88 5.01 -9.30 -6.48
N HIS A 89 5.24 -8.42 -7.45
CA HIS A 89 6.57 -8.19 -7.98
C HIS A 89 7.20 -6.97 -7.32
N VAL A 90 8.41 -7.12 -6.79
CA VAL A 90 9.18 -6.05 -6.16
C VAL A 90 10.58 -6.01 -6.74
N ASP A 91 10.89 -4.95 -7.48
CA ASP A 91 12.24 -4.67 -7.95
C ASP A 91 12.92 -3.68 -6.99
N THR A 92 13.95 -4.16 -6.30
CA THR A 92 14.70 -3.40 -5.28
C THR A 92 15.64 -2.33 -5.86
N GLU A 93 15.86 -2.34 -7.17
CA GLU A 93 16.77 -1.43 -7.87
C GLU A 93 16.03 -0.28 -8.57
N LEU A 94 14.70 -0.32 -8.56
CA LEU A 94 13.84 0.71 -9.15
C LEU A 94 14.10 2.07 -8.47
N GLY A 95 14.34 3.10 -9.29
CA GLY A 95 14.75 4.44 -8.84
C GLY A 95 13.76 5.18 -7.93
N ALA A 96 12.56 4.62 -7.73
CA ALA A 96 11.51 5.14 -6.86
C ALA A 96 11.51 4.40 -5.52
N LYS A 97 12.64 4.41 -4.80
CA LYS A 97 12.82 3.69 -3.52
C LYS A 97 11.73 4.00 -2.49
N ASP A 98 11.20 5.23 -2.47
CA ASP A 98 10.13 5.63 -1.55
C ASP A 98 8.78 4.92 -1.81
N LEU A 99 8.57 4.37 -3.01
CA LEU A 99 7.38 3.56 -3.32
C LEU A 99 7.47 2.16 -2.70
N LEU A 100 8.68 1.68 -2.44
CA LEU A 100 8.94 0.46 -1.70
C LEU A 100 8.99 0.81 -0.22
N ASN A 101 7.95 0.40 0.49
CA ASN A 101 7.82 0.67 1.92
C ASN A 101 6.87 -0.36 2.55
N ASN A 102 6.80 -0.32 3.87
CA ASN A 102 6.02 -1.29 4.63
C ASN A 102 4.52 -1.22 4.27
N ARG A 103 3.99 -0.03 3.97
CA ARG A 103 2.60 0.14 3.57
C ARG A 103 2.30 -0.50 2.22
N MET A 104 3.19 -0.34 1.23
CA MET A 104 3.06 -0.98 -0.08
C MET A 104 3.03 -2.51 0.06
N ALA A 105 3.97 -3.07 0.84
CA ALA A 105 3.99 -4.50 1.13
C ALA A 105 2.72 -4.97 1.84
N TYR A 106 2.31 -4.27 2.90
CA TYR A 106 1.12 -4.61 3.66
C TYR A 106 -0.14 -4.60 2.80
N VAL A 107 -0.37 -3.54 2.02
CA VAL A 107 -1.54 -3.44 1.14
C VAL A 107 -1.53 -4.58 0.12
N SER A 108 -0.42 -4.81 -0.56
CA SER A 108 -0.30 -5.87 -1.57
C SER A 108 -0.53 -7.28 -1.02
N ILE A 109 0.14 -7.63 0.07
CA ILE A 109 0.07 -8.98 0.65
C ILE A 109 -1.31 -9.24 1.24
N SER A 110 -1.91 -8.24 1.90
CA SER A 110 -3.23 -8.38 2.54
C SER A 110 -4.40 -8.51 1.57
N ARG A 111 -4.21 -8.42 0.24
CA ARG A 111 -5.29 -8.70 -0.71
C ARG A 111 -5.46 -10.21 -0.98
N GLY A 112 -4.50 -11.04 -0.59
CA GLY A 112 -4.58 -12.49 -0.75
C GLY A 112 -5.42 -13.12 0.36
N ALA A 113 -6.47 -13.85 -0.01
CA ALA A 113 -7.31 -14.58 0.94
C ALA A 113 -6.67 -15.89 1.42
N HIS A 114 -5.93 -16.56 0.54
CA HIS A 114 -5.35 -17.88 0.82
C HIS A 114 -3.83 -17.93 0.66
N ASP A 115 -3.27 -17.18 -0.29
CA ASP A 115 -1.84 -17.24 -0.60
C ASP A 115 -1.29 -15.89 -1.07
N ALA A 116 -0.02 -15.63 -0.75
CA ALA A 116 0.71 -14.44 -1.16
C ALA A 116 2.18 -14.78 -1.44
N GLN A 117 2.64 -14.47 -2.66
CA GLN A 117 4.01 -14.74 -3.09
C GLN A 117 4.68 -13.47 -3.58
N ILE A 118 5.92 -13.23 -3.14
CA ILE A 118 6.72 -12.08 -3.55
C ILE A 118 7.83 -12.54 -4.49
N PHE A 119 7.88 -11.95 -5.67
CA PHE A 119 8.95 -12.14 -6.65
C PHE A 119 9.83 -10.90 -6.66
N THR A 120 11.11 -11.08 -6.36
CA THR A 120 12.08 -9.98 -6.31
C THR A 120 13.36 -10.32 -7.05
N ASN A 121 14.05 -9.29 -7.54
CA ASN A 121 15.37 -9.42 -8.15
C ASN A 121 16.47 -9.71 -7.11
N ASP A 122 16.30 -9.29 -5.86
CA ASP A 122 17.31 -9.44 -4.82
C ASP A 122 16.66 -9.70 -3.45
N ARG A 123 16.81 -10.93 -2.95
CA ARG A 123 16.22 -11.36 -1.68
C ARG A 123 16.86 -10.68 -0.47
N GLU A 124 18.14 -10.29 -0.56
CA GLU A 124 18.87 -9.68 0.55
C GLU A 124 18.53 -8.20 0.70
N LYS A 125 18.32 -7.49 -0.43
CA LYS A 125 17.91 -6.08 -0.43
C LYS A 125 16.43 -5.88 -0.09
N LEU A 126 15.58 -6.88 -0.33
CA LEU A 126 14.13 -6.76 -0.17
C LEU A 126 13.68 -6.29 1.24
N PRO A 127 14.17 -6.86 2.36
CA PRO A 127 13.77 -6.42 3.69
C PRO A 127 14.17 -4.97 3.98
N ILE A 128 15.32 -4.53 3.44
CA ILE A 128 15.81 -3.15 3.60
C ILE A 128 14.92 -2.19 2.81
N ALA A 129 14.57 -2.55 1.57
CA ALA A 129 13.69 -1.76 0.73
C ALA A 129 12.28 -1.63 1.33
N LEU A 130 11.70 -2.73 1.81
CA LEU A 130 10.35 -2.71 2.40
C LEU A 130 10.31 -2.16 3.83
N GLY A 131 11.43 -2.19 4.55
CA GLY A 131 11.53 -1.70 5.93
C GLY A 131 11.47 -0.16 6.06
N HIS A 132 11.50 0.57 4.94
CA HIS A 132 11.43 2.02 4.96
C HIS A 132 10.04 2.50 5.42
N ASP A 133 9.99 3.35 6.45
CA ASP A 133 8.75 4.02 6.88
C ASP A 133 8.62 5.36 6.16
N VAL A 134 7.53 5.52 5.42
CA VAL A 134 7.16 6.78 4.80
C VAL A 134 6.04 7.40 5.63
N SER A 135 6.44 8.07 6.71
CA SER A 135 5.52 8.85 7.53
C SER A 135 5.13 10.14 6.81
N GLN A 136 3.82 10.39 6.71
CA GLN A 136 3.29 11.67 6.24
C GLN A 136 2.97 12.53 7.46
N GLN A 137 3.54 13.73 7.52
CA GLN A 137 3.29 14.65 8.63
C GLN A 137 1.87 15.19 8.55
N SER A 138 1.08 14.96 9.61
CA SER A 138 -0.20 15.65 9.78
C SER A 138 0.06 17.09 10.17
N ALA A 139 -0.72 18.03 9.62
CA ALA A 139 -0.68 19.44 10.00
C ALA A 139 -0.95 19.68 11.50
N HIS A 140 -1.46 18.68 12.23
CA HIS A 140 -1.89 18.79 13.61
C HIS A 140 -0.91 18.19 14.66
N ALA A 141 0.25 17.67 14.25
CA ALA A 141 1.21 17.05 15.18
C ALA A 141 2.39 18.00 15.51
N PRO A 142 2.64 18.34 16.80
CA PRO A 142 3.83 19.10 17.17
C PRO A 142 5.09 18.25 17.05
N LYS A 143 6.21 18.88 16.67
CA LYS A 143 7.53 18.23 16.58
C LYS A 143 8.01 17.86 17.98
N VAL A 144 7.94 16.59 18.37
CA VAL A 144 8.83 16.07 19.42
C VAL A 144 10.16 15.74 18.75
N GLY A 145 11.07 16.71 18.76
CA GLY A 145 12.44 16.49 18.32
C GLY A 145 13.09 15.46 19.24
N MET A 146 13.56 14.35 18.67
CA MET A 146 14.51 13.48 19.35
C MET A 146 15.83 14.25 19.45
N GLU A 147 16.06 14.92 20.59
CA GLU A 147 17.39 15.41 20.92
C GLU A 147 18.34 14.22 21.12
N LYS A 148 19.48 14.30 20.44
CA LYS A 148 20.53 13.29 20.38
C LYS A 148 20.95 12.91 21.80
N GLY A 149 20.96 11.60 22.08
CA GLY A 149 21.60 11.05 23.26
C GLY A 149 23.07 11.45 23.30
N VAL A 150 23.43 12.25 24.30
CA VAL A 150 24.81 12.46 24.71
C VAL A 150 25.15 11.34 25.70
N MET A 151 26.08 10.45 25.33
CA MET A 151 26.69 9.52 26.28
C MET A 151 27.62 10.29 27.23
N PRO A 152 27.65 10.01 28.54
CA PRO A 152 28.43 10.79 29.48
C PRO A 152 29.93 10.44 29.42
N GLN A 153 30.78 11.45 29.29
CA GLN A 153 32.22 11.35 29.50
C GLN A 153 32.51 11.53 30.99
N GLN A 154 33.15 10.53 31.61
CA GLN A 154 33.63 10.58 32.99
C GLN A 154 34.81 11.55 33.11
N ASP A 155 34.76 12.45 34.10
CA ASP A 155 35.96 13.06 34.67
C ASP A 155 35.82 13.20 36.20
N MET A 156 36.91 12.87 36.89
CA MET A 156 37.07 12.85 38.35
C MET A 156 37.33 14.28 38.88
N GLY A 157 36.69 14.68 39.98
CA GLY A 157 36.98 15.98 40.60
C GLY A 157 36.14 16.37 41.83
N GLU A 158 36.30 15.58 42.90
CA GLU A 158 36.29 15.92 44.34
C GLU A 158 35.66 17.22 44.94
N LYS A 159 34.81 16.98 45.98
CA LYS A 159 34.39 17.79 47.17
C LYS A 159 33.45 19.00 46.94
N ILE A 160 32.33 19.16 47.66
CA ILE A 160 32.20 19.49 49.11
C ILE A 160 30.78 19.07 49.65
N LYS A 161 30.70 18.56 50.89
CA LYS A 161 29.48 18.32 51.71
C LYS A 161 29.20 19.54 52.63
N PRO A 162 28.09 19.63 53.40
CA PRO A 162 26.70 19.17 53.23
C PRO A 162 25.66 20.28 53.54
N GLN A 163 24.37 20.09 53.24
CA GLN A 163 23.30 20.68 54.09
C GLN A 163 22.02 19.84 54.06
N SER A 164 21.59 19.51 55.26
CA SER A 164 20.46 18.66 55.66
C SER A 164 19.11 19.34 55.50
N VAL A 165 18.11 18.62 54.99
CA VAL A 165 16.69 18.90 55.28
C VAL A 165 15.83 17.62 55.19
N GLN A 166 15.48 17.15 56.38
CA GLN A 166 14.20 16.59 56.86
C GLN A 166 13.49 15.46 56.09
N GLU A 167 13.42 14.33 56.80
CA GLU A 167 12.54 13.18 56.62
C GLU A 167 11.05 13.59 56.57
N HIS A 168 10.31 13.06 55.60
CA HIS A 168 8.89 12.80 55.76
C HIS A 168 8.61 11.36 55.35
N ASP A 169 8.15 10.62 56.35
CA ASP A 169 7.75 9.22 56.35
C ASP A 169 6.34 9.10 55.75
N ILE A 170 6.15 8.21 54.75
CA ILE A 170 4.81 7.69 54.42
C ILE A 170 4.94 6.30 53.76
N SER A 171 4.69 5.31 54.60
CA SER A 171 4.51 3.88 54.32
C SER A 171 3.21 3.57 53.57
N TYR A 172 3.29 2.78 52.49
CA TYR A 172 2.27 1.80 52.04
C TYR A 172 3.05 0.77 51.17
N GLY A 173 3.06 -0.55 51.39
CA GLY A 173 2.03 -1.46 51.86
C GLY A 173 1.83 -2.54 50.79
N PHE A 174 2.77 -3.48 50.67
CA PHE A 174 2.72 -4.60 49.71
C PHE A 174 1.78 -5.69 50.25
N SER A 175 0.80 -6.13 49.47
CA SER A 175 0.03 -7.35 49.76
C SER A 175 -0.16 -8.19 48.49
N ILE A 176 0.24 -9.45 48.58
CA ILE A 176 0.03 -10.54 47.62
C ILE A 176 -0.94 -11.54 48.29
N GLY A 177 -1.93 -12.00 47.52
CA GLY A 177 -2.79 -13.15 47.84
C GLY A 177 -3.95 -13.17 46.85
N ARG A 178 -4.38 -14.27 46.24
CA ARG A 178 -4.07 -15.71 46.34
C ARG A 178 -4.19 -16.31 44.94
#